data_AF-A0AAV8Y3P3-F1
#
_entry.id   AF-A0AAV8Y3P3-F1
#
_cell.length_a   1.000
_cell.length_b   1.000
_cell.length_c   1.000
_cell.angle_alpha   90.00
_cell.angle_beta   90.00
_cell.angle_gamma   90.00
#
_symmetry.space_group_name_H-M   'P 1'
#
loop_
_entity.id
_entity.type
_entity.pdbx_description
1 polymer ?
#
loop_
_entity_poly.entity_id
_entity_poly.type
_entity_poly.pdbx_seq_one_letter_code
_entity_poly.pdbx_strand_id
1 'polypeptide(L)'
;MDLKSINTDEEIVKRARHVITEIQRTCEGAEMLKQENFKKFGDLMTESHYSLKDDYNVSCPELDSLVEYALEIEGVLGSRMTGGGFGGCTVTLVTLCI
;
A
#
# COMPACT_ATOMS: atom_id res chain seq x y z
N MET A 1 14.32 9.18 9.91
CA MET A 1 15.65 8.54 9.85
C MET A 1 16.17 8.74 8.44
N ASP A 2 17.34 9.36 8.26
CA ASP A 2 17.87 9.66 6.93
C ASP A 2 18.58 8.43 6.35
N LEU A 3 17.83 7.61 5.61
CA LEU A 3 18.36 6.40 4.96
C LEU A 3 19.43 6.72 3.90
N LYS A 4 19.51 7.96 3.39
CA LYS A 4 20.52 8.36 2.38
C LYS A 4 21.93 8.49 2.96
N SER A 5 22.04 8.57 4.28
CA SER A 5 23.33 8.61 4.99
C SER A 5 23.98 7.23 5.16
N ILE A 6 23.26 6.15 4.83
CA ILE A 6 23.73 4.78 4.97
C ILE A 6 24.43 4.36 3.67
N ASN A 7 25.75 4.16 3.72
CA ASN A 7 26.54 3.65 2.59
C ASN A 7 26.32 2.13 2.44
N THR A 8 25.21 1.74 1.80
CA THR A 8 24.85 0.34 1.53
C THR A 8 24.16 0.20 0.16
N ASP A 9 23.86 -1.02 -0.25
CA ASP A 9 23.17 -1.33 -1.51
C ASP A 9 21.81 -0.61 -1.59
N GLU A 10 21.51 -0.05 -2.77
CA GLU A 10 20.27 0.67 -3.03
C GLU A 10 19.02 -0.21 -2.80
N GLU A 11 19.08 -1.50 -3.14
CA GLU A 11 17.98 -2.42 -2.90
C GLU A 11 17.75 -2.62 -1.40
N ILE A 12 18.81 -2.69 -0.59
CA ILE A 12 18.69 -2.75 0.87
C ILE A 12 18.03 -1.47 1.40
N VAL A 13 18.40 -0.30 0.86
CA VAL A 13 17.77 0.98 1.23
C VAL A 13 16.29 1.00 0.88
N LYS A 14 15.89 0.49 -0.30
CA LYS A 14 14.47 0.38 -0.69
C LYS A 14 13.69 -0.55 0.23
N ARG A 15 14.22 -1.75 0.53
CA ARG A 15 13.55 -2.70 1.45
C ARG A 15 13.40 -2.11 2.85
N ALA A 16 14.43 -1.41 3.36
CA ALA A 16 14.35 -0.72 4.65
C ALA A 16 13.31 0.42 4.63
N ARG A 17 13.27 1.20 3.55
CA ARG A 17 12.27 2.27 3.36
C ARG A 17 10.85 1.71 3.37
N HIS A 18 10.61 0.61 2.65
CA HIS A 18 9.31 -0.06 2.69
C HIS A 18 8.92 -0.39 4.13
N VAL A 19 9.75 -1.14 4.86
CA VAL A 19 9.41 -1.59 6.23
C VAL A 19 9.12 -0.41 7.15
N ILE A 20 9.97 0.61 7.16
CA ILE A 20 9.81 1.79 8.03
C ILE A 20 8.52 2.54 7.68
N THR A 21 8.30 2.81 6.38
CA THR A 21 7.13 3.59 5.95
C THR A 21 5.84 2.80 6.05
N GLU A 22 5.87 1.48 5.89
CA GLU A 22 4.71 0.60 6.03
C GLU A 22 4.26 0.49 7.48
N ILE A 23 5.19 0.41 8.43
CA ILE A 23 4.87 0.48 9.87
C ILE A 23 4.23 1.83 10.20
N GLN A 24 4.79 2.93 9.69
CA GLN A 24 4.20 4.26 9.89
C GLN A 24 2.80 4.36 9.28
N ARG A 25 2.60 3.91 8.04
CA ARG A 25 1.28 3.86 7.38
C ARG A 25 0.29 3.00 8.14
N THR A 26 0.74 1.91 8.75
CA THR A 26 -0.12 1.04 9.57
C THR A 26 -0.64 1.78 10.80
N CYS A 27 0.24 2.50 11.51
CA CYS A 27 -0.16 3.34 12.65
C CYS A 27 -1.11 4.47 12.23
N GLU A 28 -0.80 5.16 11.13
CA GLU A 28 -1.65 6.23 10.60
C GLU A 28 -3.01 5.69 10.15
N GLY A 29 -3.03 4.56 9.45
CA GLY A 29 -4.26 3.92 8.98
C GLY A 29 -5.16 3.49 10.13
N ALA A 30 -4.60 2.94 11.21
CA ALA A 30 -5.36 2.63 12.42
C ALA A 30 -6.00 3.88 13.05
N GLU A 31 -5.33 5.02 13.00
CA GLU A 31 -5.88 6.28 13.49
C GLU A 31 -6.97 6.84 12.57
N MET A 32 -6.79 6.76 11.25
CA MET A 32 -7.82 7.15 10.28
C MET A 32 -9.10 6.33 10.43
N LEU A 33 -8.97 5.03 10.72
CA LEU A 33 -10.12 4.18 11.00
C LEU A 33 -10.88 4.60 12.26
N LYS A 34 -10.19 4.96 13.35
CA LYS A 34 -10.85 5.47 14.57
C LYS A 34 -11.58 6.79 14.36
N GLN A 35 -11.07 7.61 13.44
CA GLN A 35 -11.64 8.91 13.09
C GLN A 35 -12.70 8.79 11.98
N GLU A 36 -13.03 7.58 11.55
CA GLU A 36 -13.96 7.31 10.44
C GLU A 36 -13.54 8.00 9.11
N ASN A 37 -12.25 8.33 8.97
CA ASN A 37 -11.69 8.92 7.77
C ASN A 37 -11.32 7.83 6.75
N PHE A 38 -12.34 7.17 6.22
CA PHE A 38 -12.18 6.04 5.30
C PHE A 38 -11.53 6.44 3.98
N LYS A 39 -11.71 7.68 3.53
CA LYS A 39 -11.05 8.19 2.33
C LYS A 39 -9.53 8.17 2.51
N LYS A 40 -9.03 8.78 3.59
CA LYS A 40 -7.59 8.81 3.86
C LYS A 40 -7.04 7.42 4.15
N PHE A 41 -7.81 6.56 4.82
CA PHE A 41 -7.42 5.15 5.00
C PHE A 41 -7.27 4.41 3.65
N GLY A 42 -8.18 4.63 2.70
CA GLY A 42 -8.09 4.09 1.35
C GLY A 42 -6.87 4.61 0.57
N ASP A 43 -6.55 5.91 0.70
CA ASP A 43 -5.33 6.47 0.12
C ASP A 43 -4.08 5.75 0.69
N LEU A 44 -4.02 5.52 2.01
CA LEU A 44 -2.92 4.80 2.67
C LEU A 44 -2.81 3.33 2.23
N MET A 45 -3.94 2.65 1.97
CA MET A 45 -3.92 1.30 1.38
C MET A 45 -3.24 1.32 0.01
N THR A 46 -3.59 2.30 -0.82
CA THR A 46 -3.07 2.44 -2.17
C THR A 46 -1.58 2.80 -2.17
N GLU A 47 -1.16 3.75 -1.33
CA GLU A 47 0.25 4.10 -1.12
C GLU A 47 1.08 2.89 -0.66
N SER A 48 0.49 2.03 0.18
CA SER A 48 1.13 0.80 0.58
C SER A 48 1.33 -0.18 -0.57
N HIS A 49 0.35 -0.34 -1.47
CA HIS A 49 0.51 -1.18 -2.66
C HIS A 49 1.71 -0.73 -3.51
N TYR A 50 1.83 0.57 -3.77
CA TYR A 50 2.98 1.10 -4.51
C TYR A 50 4.29 0.88 -3.76
N SER A 51 4.32 1.01 -2.43
CA SER A 51 5.52 0.66 -1.67
C SER A 51 5.87 -0.83 -1.76
N LEU A 52 4.88 -1.73 -1.75
CA LEU A 52 5.11 -3.17 -1.96
C LEU A 52 5.60 -3.50 -3.37
N LYS A 53 5.11 -2.77 -4.37
CA LYS A 53 5.51 -2.88 -5.77
C LYS A 53 6.92 -2.35 -6.00
N ASP A 54 7.19 -1.10 -5.63
CA ASP A 54 8.39 -0.37 -6.06
C ASP A 54 9.56 -0.46 -5.05
N ASP A 55 9.26 -0.40 -3.76
CA ASP A 55 10.29 -0.44 -2.71
C ASP A 55 10.53 -1.87 -2.19
N TYR A 56 9.51 -2.74 -2.18
CA TYR A 56 9.64 -4.11 -1.68
C TYR A 56 9.76 -5.17 -2.79
N ASN A 57 9.33 -4.85 -4.02
CA ASN A 57 9.35 -5.76 -5.18
C ASN A 57 8.69 -7.12 -4.91
N VAL A 58 7.52 -7.13 -4.26
CA VAL A 58 6.75 -8.35 -3.99
C VAL A 58 5.40 -8.40 -4.72
N SER A 59 5.11 -7.45 -5.59
CA SER A 59 3.91 -7.50 -6.44
C SER A 59 4.14 -8.32 -7.70
N CYS A 60 3.13 -8.38 -8.57
CA CYS A 60 3.20 -8.96 -9.91
C CYS A 60 2.21 -8.26 -10.86
N PRO A 61 2.35 -8.42 -12.19
CA PRO A 61 1.48 -7.75 -13.16
C PRO A 61 -0.02 -7.97 -12.93
N GLU A 62 -0.41 -9.18 -12.49
CA GLU A 62 -1.80 -9.52 -12.19
C GLU A 62 -2.34 -8.73 -10.99
N LEU A 63 -1.56 -8.63 -9.90
CA LEU A 63 -1.96 -7.87 -8.71
C LEU A 63 -2.02 -6.38 -9.00
N ASP A 64 -1.02 -5.86 -9.72
CA ASP A 64 -0.94 -4.45 -10.11
C ASP A 64 -2.17 -4.07 -10.95
N SER A 65 -2.50 -4.89 -11.96
CA SER A 65 -3.67 -4.66 -12.81
C SER A 65 -4.97 -4.68 -12.02
N LEU A 66 -5.13 -5.62 -11.08
CA LEU A 66 -6.32 -5.69 -10.22
C LEU A 66 -6.47 -4.44 -9.35
N VAL A 67 -5.38 -3.91 -8.81
CA VAL A 67 -5.40 -2.66 -8.02
C VAL A 67 -5.71 -1.47 -8.92
N GLU A 68 -5.03 -1.32 -10.05
CA GLU A 68 -5.23 -0.22 -10.99
C GLU A 68 -6.68 -0.16 -11.48
N TYR A 69 -7.24 -1.29 -11.95
CA TYR A 69 -8.63 -1.35 -12.39
C TYR A 69 -9.63 -1.10 -11.25
N ALA A 70 -9.35 -1.57 -10.04
CA ALA A 70 -10.24 -1.29 -8.91
C ALA A 70 -10.31 0.22 -8.63
N LEU A 71 -9.19 0.92 -8.69
CA LEU A 71 -9.13 2.37 -8.40
C LEU A 71 -9.88 3.23 -9.44
N GLU A 72 -10.18 2.69 -10.63
CA GLU A 72 -10.99 3.37 -11.65
C GLU A 72 -12.51 3.30 -11.37
N ILE A 73 -12.94 2.41 -10.48
CA ILE A 73 -14.36 2.17 -10.19
C ILE A 73 -14.88 3.21 -9.20
N GLU A 74 -16.03 3.83 -9.53
CA GLU A 74 -16.71 4.77 -8.64
C GLU A 74 -17.04 4.11 -7.29
N GLY A 75 -16.79 4.84 -6.19
CA GLY A 75 -16.99 4.35 -4.84
C GLY A 75 -15.82 3.55 -4.28
N VAL A 76 -14.79 3.23 -5.06
CA VAL A 76 -13.54 2.68 -4.54
C VAL A 76 -12.72 3.77 -3.85
N LEU A 77 -12.38 3.53 -2.58
CA LEU A 77 -11.57 4.44 -1.78
C LEU A 77 -10.08 4.08 -1.80
N GLY A 78 -9.76 2.81 -2.02
CA GLY A 78 -8.39 2.33 -2.11
C GLY A 78 -8.31 0.83 -2.34
N SER A 79 -7.19 0.36 -2.88
CA SER A 79 -6.96 -1.07 -3.11
C SER A 79 -5.48 -1.42 -2.93
N ARG A 80 -5.22 -2.65 -2.48
CA ARG A 80 -3.85 -3.18 -2.35
C ARG A 80 -3.81 -4.70 -2.43
N MET A 81 -2.64 -5.23 -2.77
CA MET A 81 -2.33 -6.64 -2.54
C MET A 81 -2.35 -7.00 -1.04
N THR A 82 -2.63 -8.26 -0.73
CA THR A 82 -2.58 -8.83 0.63
C THR A 82 -1.92 -10.21 0.63
N GLY A 83 -1.32 -10.60 1.76
CA GLY A 83 -0.58 -11.85 1.90
C GLY A 83 0.90 -11.72 1.51
N GLY A 84 1.51 -12.84 1.10
CA GLY A 84 2.96 -12.94 0.87
C GLY A 84 3.47 -12.26 -0.41
N GLY A 85 2.59 -11.90 -1.35
CA GLY A 85 2.97 -11.35 -2.65
C GLY A 85 3.25 -12.40 -3.71
N PHE A 86 3.76 -11.93 -4.85
CA PHE A 86 4.04 -12.71 -6.06
C PHE A 86 2.79 -13.44 -6.61
N GLY A 87 1.62 -12.80 -6.44
CA GLY A 87 0.29 -13.35 -6.73
C GLY A 87 -0.62 -13.37 -5.50
N GLY A 88 -1.72 -14.11 -5.58
CA GLY A 88 -2.69 -14.23 -4.49
C GLY A 88 -3.87 -13.28 -4.66
N CYS A 89 -4.12 -12.43 -3.65
CA CYS A 89 -5.34 -11.64 -3.56
C CYS A 89 -5.06 -10.13 -3.42
N THR A 90 -6.05 -9.34 -3.81
CA THR A 90 -6.17 -7.92 -3.46
C THR A 90 -7.32 -7.70 -2.49
N VAL A 91 -7.26 -6.61 -1.71
CA VAL A 91 -8.34 -6.12 -0.86
C VAL A 91 -8.64 -4.69 -1.28
N THR A 92 -9.92 -4.43 -1.55
CA THR A 92 -10.41 -3.13 -2.01
C THR A 92 -11.40 -2.58 -0.99
N LEU A 93 -11.17 -1.35 -0.55
CA LEU A 93 -12.10 -0.60 0.28
C LEU A 93 -13.09 0.14 -0.59
N VAL A 94 -14.38 -0.09 -0.35
CA VAL A 94 -15.47 0.50 -1.13
C VAL A 94 -16.45 1.23 -0.22
N THR A 95 -17.04 2.31 -0.71
CA THR A 95 -18.22 2.91 -0.09
C THR A 95 -19.44 2.05 -0.41
N LEU A 96 -20.37 1.93 0.54
CA LEU A 96 -21.71 1.46 0.23
C LEU A 96 -22.43 2.53 -0.60
N CYS A 97 -22.50 2.33 -1.91
CA CYS A 97 -23.51 2.97 -2.74
C CYS A 97 -24.82 2.20 -2.49
N ILE A 98 -25.74 2.81 -1.73
CA ILE A 98 -27.16 2.43 -1.73
C ILE A 98 -27.90 3.43 -2.61
#